data_AF-A0A7V3WFG5-F1
#
_entry.id   AF-A0A7V3WFG5-F1
#
_cell.length_a   1.000
_cell.length_b   1.000
_cell.length_c   1.000
_cell.angle_alpha   90.00
_cell.angle_beta   90.00
_cell.angle_gamma   90.00
#
_symmetry.space_group_name_H-M   'P 1'
#
loop_
_entity.id
_entity.type
_entity.pdbx_description
1 polymer ?
#
loop_
_entity_poly.entity_id
_entity_poly.type
_entity_poly.pdbx_seq_one_letter_code
_entity_poly.pdbx_strand_id
1 'polypeptide(L)' 'MKVLVTGGAGYIGSHVVKALGERGHEPLSYDNLSTGFKESILFGGLVQ' A
#
# COMPACT_ATOMS: atom_id res chain seq x y z
N MET A 1 -11.65 5.77 -6.03
CA MET A 1 -10.76 6.95 -6.04
C MET A 1 -9.34 6.45 -6.09
N LYS A 2 -8.49 7.06 -6.91
CA LYS A 2 -7.06 6.71 -6.98
C LYS A 2 -6.30 7.39 -5.84
N VAL A 3 -5.49 6.63 -5.11
CA VAL A 3 -4.76 7.11 -3.93
C VAL A 3 -3.31 6.64 -4.00
N LEU A 4 -2.36 7.56 -3.93
CA LEU A 4 -0.93 7.22 -3.80
C LEU A 4 -0.59 7.09 -2.31
N VAL A 5 0.03 5.97 -1.92
CA VAL A 5 0.50 5.73 -0.55
C VAL A 5 2.01 5.54 -0.56
N THR A 6 2.75 6.49 0.01
CA THR A 6 4.19 6.35 0.22
C THR A 6 4.45 5.50 1.47
N GLY A 7 5.36 4.52 1.39
CA GLY A 7 5.62 3.63 2.53
C GLY A 7 4.53 2.56 2.72
N GLY A 8 3.82 2.20 1.64
CA GLY A 8 2.66 1.28 1.66
C GLY A 8 2.98 -0.16 2.08
N ALA A 9 4.24 -0.59 2.05
CA ALA A 9 4.68 -1.90 2.53
C ALA A 9 5.04 -1.91 4.04
N GLY A 10 5.11 -0.74 4.68
CA GLY A 10 5.38 -0.62 6.11
C GLY A 10 4.19 -1.00 7.00
N TYR A 11 4.40 -1.08 8.32
CA TYR A 11 3.34 -1.47 9.27
C TYR A 11 2.08 -0.61 9.15
N ILE A 12 2.21 0.72 9.23
CA ILE A 12 1.06 1.62 9.12
C ILE A 12 0.55 1.66 7.67
N GLY A 13 1.45 1.78 6.69
CA GLY A 13 1.10 1.88 5.28
C GLY A 13 0.27 0.71 4.78
N SER A 14 0.64 -0.53 5.13
CA SER A 14 -0.07 -1.74 4.72
C SER A 14 -1.50 -1.79 5.27
N HIS A 15 -1.73 -1.33 6.51
CA HIS A 15 -3.07 -1.23 7.09
C HIS A 15 -3.90 -0.14 6.41
N VAL A 16 -3.29 0.98 6.02
CA VAL A 16 -3.95 2.03 5.24
C VAL A 16 -4.34 1.50 3.85
N VAL A 17 -3.41 0.85 3.14
CA VAL A 17 -3.65 0.23 1.82
C VAL A 17 -4.80 -0.78 1.90
N LYS A 18 -4.80 -1.64 2.94
CA LYS A 18 -5.89 -2.57 3.21
C LYS A 18 -7.23 -1.85 3.39
N ALA A 19 -7.29 -0.86 4.28
CA ALA A 19 -8.53 -0.13 4.55
C ALA A 19 -9.06 0.65 3.33
N LEU A 20 -8.16 1.18 2.48
CA LEU A 20 -8.54 1.83 1.23
C LEU A 20 -9.11 0.82 0.23
N GLY A 21 -8.47 -0.34 0.06
CA GLY A 21 -8.93 -1.40 -0.82
C GLY A 21 -10.28 -1.98 -0.42
N GLU A 22 -10.48 -2.26 0.87
CA GLU A 22 -11.77 -2.74 1.42
C GLU A 22 -12.93 -1.75 1.18
N ARG A 23 -12.64 -0.46 1.00
CA ARG A 23 -13.62 0.59 0.69
C ARG A 23 -13.80 0.84 -0.82
N GLY A 24 -13.22 0.00 -1.67
CA GLY A 24 -13.33 0.13 -3.13
C GLY A 24 -12.51 1.31 -3.70
N HIS A 25 -11.48 1.75 -2.99
CA HIS A 25 -10.50 2.67 -3.55
C HIS A 25 -9.39 1.91 -4.30
N GLU A 26 -8.64 2.63 -5.12
CA GLU A 26 -7.54 2.10 -5.94
C GLU A 26 -6.21 2.64 -5.41
N PRO A 27 -5.66 2.06 -4.32
CA PRO A 27 -4.37 2.47 -3.81
C PRO A 27 -3.23 2.04 -4.74
N LEU A 28 -2.20 2.88 -4.85
CA LEU A 28 -0.91 2.55 -5.45
C LEU A 28 0.16 2.84 -4.39
N SER A 29 0.95 1.82 -4.04
CA SER A 29 2.03 1.99 -3.08
C SER A 29 3.31 2.42 -3.79
N TYR A 30 3.99 3.44 -3.27
CA TYR A 30 5.37 3.77 -3.63
C TYR A 30 6.26 3.48 -2.43
N ASP A 31 7.10 2.44 -2.53
CA ASP A 31 7.84 1.92 -1.38
C ASP A 31 9.11 1.20 -1.83
N ASN A 32 10.26 1.57 -1.28
CA ASN A 32 11.56 0.99 -1.61
C ASN A 32 11.86 -0.32 -0.87
N LEU A 33 10.94 -0.78 0.01
CA LEU A 33 11.03 -1.99 0.81
C LEU A 33 12.24 -2.03 1.76
N SER A 34 12.74 -0.87 2.23
CA SER A 34 13.90 -0.85 3.14
C SER A 34 13.65 -1.54 4.49
N THR A 35 12.39 -1.55 4.95
CA THR A 35 11.96 -2.22 6.19
C THR A 35 10.63 -2.96 6.06
N GLY A 36 9.87 -2.71 4.98
CA GLY A 36 8.58 -3.33 4.72
C GLY A 36 8.70 -4.56 3.83
N PHE A 37 7.59 -5.28 3.66
CA PHE A 37 7.52 -6.50 2.85
C PHE A 37 6.49 -6.32 1.75
N LYS A 38 6.82 -6.73 0.52
CA LYS A 38 5.90 -6.63 -0.63
C LYS A 38 4.58 -7.36 -0.38
N GLU A 39 4.64 -8.47 0.36
CA GLU A 39 3.50 -9.31 0.76
C GLU A 39 2.53 -8.57 1.70
N SER A 40 2.96 -7.47 2.32
CA SER A 40 2.11 -6.64 3.17
C SER A 40 1.13 -5.78 2.35
N ILE A 41 1.33 -5.66 1.03
CA ILE A 41 0.44 -4.92 0.13
C ILE A 41 -0.67 -5.86 -0.36
N LEU A 42 -1.80 -5.84 0.36
CA LEU A 42 -2.94 -6.72 0.07
C LEU A 42 -3.86 -6.20 -1.04
N PHE A 43 -3.76 -4.92 -1.38
CA PHE A 43 -4.61 -4.26 -2.37
C PHE A 43 -3.77 -3.31 -3.23
N GLY A 44 -4.18 -3.17 -4.50
CA GLY A 44 -3.54 -2.23 -5.42
C GLY A 44 -2.19 -2.69 -5.96
N GLY A 45 -1.45 -1.74 -6.53
CA GLY A 45 -0.11 -1.99 -7.10
C GLY A 45 1.03 -1.54 -6.18
N LEU A 46 2.25 -1.95 -6.51
CA LEU A 46 3.49 -1.47 -5.93
C LEU A 46 4.39 -0.90 -7.03
N VAL A 47 4.91 0.30 -6.79
CA VAL A 47 6.07 0.88 -7.47
C VAL A 47 7.21 0.93 -6.45
N GLN A 48 8.36 0.36 -6.82
CA GLN A 48 9.51 0.19 -5.93
C GLN A 48 10.57 1.25 -6.16
#